data_AF-A0A7M3Y7V5-F1
#
_entry.id   AF-A0A7M3Y7V5-F1
#
_cell.length_a   1.000
_cell.length_b   1.000
_cell.length_c   1.000
_cell.angle_alpha   90.00
_cell.angle_beta   90.00
_cell.angle_gamma   90.00
#
_symmetry.space_group_name_H-M   'P 1'
#
loop_
_entity.id
_entity.type
_entity.pdbx_description
1 polymer ?
#
loop_
_entity_poly.entity_id
_entity_poly.type
_entity_poly.pdbx_seq_one_letter_code
_entity_poly.pdbx_strand_id
1 'polypeptide(L)'
;MDSQALQKVSPEELAEALLNRRKLLKDQLPNVIRTLEAEEQTQAPKVARAVEKHRLANQSVSKLKSTRDIAQKEARELLPMVRKHRELLVDSGGMVNLDPDWKKEKLFEELEDIEGEIETSALDHKAEKKLLDRRKKLIEKNEKWLKLRRQTNPEMAEYIDSRRSMSTHFKTADKSHREMLKAVEKAQPLHDKKVALQGELREVRRQMDRAKELLTQSDQAISHWERRLKEGFGELGQGFPDLLASRKRVEEGGASSFARSNQPKKNKRRTSRLPNKKGGEEE
;
A
#
# COMPACT_ATOMS: atom_id res chain seq x y z
N MET A 1 -26.05 -3.66 35.33
CA MET A 1 -27.23 -2.82 35.57
C MET A 1 -28.44 -3.72 35.66
N ASP A 2 -29.13 -3.71 36.79
CA ASP A 2 -30.34 -4.51 36.99
C ASP A 2 -31.52 -3.87 36.23
N SER A 3 -32.23 -4.68 35.44
CA SER A 3 -33.34 -4.23 34.59
C SER A 3 -34.52 -3.67 35.39
N GLN A 4 -34.75 -4.20 36.60
CA GLN A 4 -35.79 -3.71 37.50
C GLN A 4 -35.42 -2.35 38.12
N ALA A 5 -34.13 -2.09 38.32
CA ALA A 5 -33.65 -0.80 38.82
C ALA A 5 -33.85 0.30 37.76
N LEU A 6 -33.55 0.02 36.48
CA LEU A 6 -33.73 0.99 35.38
C LEU A 6 -35.19 1.38 35.13
N GLN A 7 -36.15 0.50 35.42
CA GLN A 7 -37.58 0.82 35.29
C GLN A 7 -38.10 1.76 36.38
N LYS A 8 -37.39 1.85 37.52
CA LYS A 8 -37.78 2.69 38.66
C LYS A 8 -37.21 4.11 38.59
N VAL A 9 -36.22 4.36 37.73
CA VAL A 9 -35.57 5.66 37.60
C VAL A 9 -36.53 6.66 36.97
N SER A 10 -36.67 7.84 37.57
CA SER A 10 -37.52 8.90 37.02
C SER A 10 -36.86 9.53 35.77
N PRO A 11 -37.65 10.07 34.82
CA PRO A 11 -37.09 10.81 33.68
C PRO A 11 -36.20 11.99 34.11
N GLU A 12 -36.51 12.60 35.25
CA GLU A 12 -35.77 13.70 35.85
C GLU A 12 -34.39 13.23 36.35
N GLU A 13 -34.35 12.14 37.13
CA GLU A 13 -33.10 11.54 37.63
C GLU A 13 -32.17 11.14 36.47
N LEU A 14 -32.73 10.58 35.40
CA LEU A 14 -31.96 10.21 34.21
C LEU A 14 -31.40 11.45 33.49
N ALA A 15 -32.21 12.50 33.35
CA ALA A 15 -31.79 13.74 32.71
C ALA A 15 -30.73 14.47 33.53
N GLU A 16 -30.84 14.50 34.86
CA GLU A 16 -29.82 15.02 35.77
C GLU A 16 -28.53 14.22 35.68
N ALA A 17 -28.59 12.89 35.67
CA ALA A 17 -27.41 12.04 35.49
C ALA A 17 -26.71 12.29 34.14
N LEU A 18 -27.49 12.44 33.06
CA LEU A 18 -26.96 12.78 31.73
C LEU A 18 -26.34 14.18 31.70
N LEU A 19 -26.97 15.16 32.33
CA LEU A 19 -26.46 16.52 32.44
C LEU A 19 -25.15 16.56 33.23
N ASN A 20 -25.10 15.91 34.39
CA ASN A 20 -23.90 15.82 35.22
C ASN A 20 -22.75 15.15 34.48
N ARG A 21 -23.02 14.06 33.75
CA ARG A 21 -22.03 13.41 32.89
C ARG A 21 -21.52 14.37 31.80
N ARG A 22 -22.38 15.16 31.17
CA ARG A 22 -21.98 16.12 30.13
C ARG A 22 -21.17 17.28 30.68
N LYS A 23 -21.51 17.78 31.87
CA LYS A 23 -20.71 18.80 32.58
C LYS A 23 -19.32 18.28 32.92
N LEU A 24 -19.24 17.08 33.52
CA LEU A 24 -17.96 16.42 33.80
C LEU A 24 -17.12 16.23 32.54
N LEU A 25 -17.73 15.76 31.44
CA LEU A 25 -17.05 15.61 30.16
C LEU A 25 -16.51 16.95 29.64
N LYS A 26 -17.31 18.02 29.70
CA LYS A 26 -16.89 19.36 29.29
C LYS A 26 -15.68 19.85 30.09
N ASP A 27 -15.62 19.55 31.38
CA ASP A 27 -14.50 19.95 32.24
C ASP A 27 -13.22 19.14 31.95
N GLN A 28 -13.36 17.86 31.60
CA GLN A 28 -12.23 16.96 31.34
C GLN A 28 -11.67 17.05 29.91
N LEU A 29 -12.52 17.29 28.91
CA LEU A 29 -12.13 17.30 27.49
C LEU A 29 -11.00 18.27 27.15
N PRO A 30 -10.93 19.51 27.68
CA PRO A 30 -9.81 20.42 27.42
C PRO A 30 -8.45 19.85 27.84
N ASN A 31 -8.39 19.16 28.99
CA ASN A 31 -7.16 18.52 29.44
C ASN A 31 -6.77 17.35 28.52
N VAL A 32 -7.75 16.55 28.09
CA VAL A 32 -7.53 15.47 27.13
C VAL A 32 -7.00 16.01 25.79
N ILE A 33 -7.60 17.09 25.28
CA ILE A 33 -7.14 17.75 24.05
C ILE A 33 -5.70 18.23 24.21
N ARG A 34 -5.36 18.89 25.33
CA ARG A 34 -3.99 19.35 25.60
C ARG A 34 -2.99 18.19 25.68
N THR A 35 -3.36 17.06 26.26
CA THR A 35 -2.50 15.87 26.29
C THR A 35 -2.28 15.27 24.90
N LEU A 36 -3.33 15.21 24.07
CA LEU A 36 -3.24 14.73 22.68
C LEU A 36 -2.44 15.68 21.79
N GLU A 37 -2.56 16.99 21.99
CA GLU A 37 -1.75 18.00 21.29
C GLU A 37 -0.27 17.89 21.67
N ALA A 38 0.04 17.69 22.96
CA ALA A 38 1.40 17.43 23.39
C ALA A 38 1.95 16.13 22.78
N GLU A 39 1.14 15.07 22.75
CA GLU A 39 1.51 13.82 22.11
C GLU A 39 1.79 14.01 20.61
N GLU A 40 0.91 14.71 19.88
CA GLU A 40 1.12 15.04 18.48
C GLU A 40 2.45 15.79 18.27
N GLN A 41 2.74 16.81 19.08
CA GLN A 41 3.97 17.59 18.98
C GLN A 41 5.22 16.72 19.19
N THR A 42 5.16 15.70 20.04
CA THR A 42 6.28 14.77 20.25
C THR A 42 6.42 13.73 19.13
N GLN A 43 5.31 13.29 18.52
CA GLN A 43 5.27 12.24 17.51
C GLN A 43 5.54 12.77 16.10
N ALA A 44 5.04 13.96 15.75
CA ALA A 44 5.25 14.59 14.45
C ALA A 44 6.71 14.62 13.98
N PRO A 45 7.72 15.06 14.77
CA PRO A 45 9.11 15.07 14.33
C PRO A 45 9.68 13.64 14.15
N LYS A 46 9.22 12.66 14.93
CA LYS A 46 9.64 11.26 14.77
C LYS A 46 9.15 10.68 13.45
N VAL A 47 7.89 10.96 13.10
CA VAL A 47 7.30 10.59 11.80
C VAL A 47 8.04 11.27 10.66
N ALA A 48 8.31 12.58 10.75
CA ALA A 48 9.05 13.31 9.72
C ALA A 48 10.44 12.70 9.47
N ARG A 49 11.18 12.38 10.54
CA ARG A 49 12.47 11.69 10.45
C ARG A 49 12.36 10.30 9.81
N ALA A 50 11.33 9.53 10.13
CA ALA A 50 11.11 8.21 9.55
C ALA A 50 10.77 8.27 8.06
N VAL A 51 9.91 9.23 7.66
CA VAL A 51 9.57 9.50 6.26
C VAL A 51 10.82 9.88 5.47
N GLU A 52 11.65 10.76 6.00
CA GLU A 52 12.86 11.20 5.32
C GLU A 52 13.87 10.07 5.16
N LYS A 53 14.10 9.26 6.20
CA LYS A 53 14.97 8.08 6.12
C LYS A 53 14.50 7.09 5.06
N HIS A 54 13.20 6.80 5.02
CA HIS A 54 12.61 5.94 4.00
C HIS A 54 12.75 6.56 2.60
N ARG A 55 12.56 7.87 2.45
CA ARG A 55 12.73 8.59 1.17
C ARG A 55 14.15 8.44 0.64
N LEU A 56 15.17 8.66 1.48
CA LEU A 56 16.58 8.51 1.10
C LEU A 56 16.92 7.07 0.70
N ALA A 57 16.41 6.08 1.45
CA ALA A 57 16.58 4.67 1.10
C ALA A 57 15.91 4.33 -0.24
N ASN A 58 14.71 4.86 -0.50
CA ASN A 58 14.02 4.63 -1.76
C ASN A 58 14.73 5.31 -2.95
N GLN A 59 15.35 6.48 -2.72
CA GLN A 59 16.16 7.14 -3.72
C GLN A 59 17.42 6.34 -4.09
N SER A 60 18.07 5.69 -3.13
CA SER A 60 19.23 4.84 -3.43
C SER A 60 18.81 3.61 -4.24
N VAL A 61 17.70 2.96 -3.88
CA VAL A 61 17.10 1.86 -4.64
C VAL A 61 16.76 2.31 -6.06
N SER A 62 16.15 3.48 -6.24
CA SER A 62 15.80 4.03 -7.55
C SER A 62 17.03 4.27 -8.43
N LYS A 63 18.10 4.85 -7.87
CA LYS A 63 19.37 5.03 -8.59
C LYS A 63 19.96 3.69 -9.05
N LEU A 64 19.97 2.69 -8.16
CA LEU A 64 20.48 1.36 -8.49
C LEU A 64 19.65 0.69 -9.58
N LYS A 65 18.31 0.81 -9.54
CA LYS A 65 17.41 0.37 -10.61
C LYS A 65 17.77 1.02 -11.95
N SER A 66 17.91 2.34 -11.99
CA SER A 66 18.28 3.04 -13.23
C SER A 66 19.61 2.56 -13.80
N THR A 67 20.64 2.38 -12.96
CA THR A 67 21.94 1.86 -13.45
C THR A 67 21.84 0.43 -13.97
N ARG A 68 21.03 -0.42 -13.31
CA ARG A 68 20.78 -1.79 -13.73
C ARG A 68 20.07 -1.79 -15.09
N ASP A 69 19.00 -1.00 -15.23
CA ASP A 69 18.16 -0.99 -16.43
C ASP A 69 18.95 -0.49 -17.66
N ILE A 70 19.80 0.53 -17.49
CA ILE A 70 20.71 1.01 -18.54
C ILE A 70 21.69 -0.10 -18.94
N ALA A 71 22.37 -0.73 -17.98
CA ALA A 71 23.34 -1.78 -18.27
C ALA A 71 22.69 -3.04 -18.88
N GLN A 72 21.47 -3.40 -18.45
CA GLN A 72 20.71 -4.50 -19.07
C GLN A 72 20.34 -4.18 -20.51
N LYS A 73 19.88 -2.94 -20.77
CA LYS A 73 19.54 -2.50 -22.12
C LYS A 73 20.75 -2.53 -23.05
N GLU A 74 21.89 -1.98 -22.62
CA GLU A 74 23.14 -2.02 -23.38
C GLU A 74 23.59 -3.45 -23.68
N ALA A 75 23.46 -4.36 -22.70
CA ALA A 75 23.79 -5.77 -22.91
C ALA A 75 22.84 -6.46 -23.91
N ARG A 76 21.55 -6.08 -23.93
CA ARG A 76 20.56 -6.59 -24.90
C ARG A 76 20.82 -6.10 -26.31
N GLU A 77 21.17 -4.83 -26.47
CA GLU A 77 21.49 -4.26 -27.78
C GLU A 77 22.73 -4.93 -28.41
N LEU A 78 23.64 -5.44 -27.59
CA LEU A 78 24.81 -6.20 -28.06
C LEU A 78 24.49 -7.65 -28.45
N LEU A 79 23.37 -8.24 -28.02
CA LEU A 79 23.01 -9.63 -28.34
C LEU A 79 22.87 -9.88 -29.85
N PRO A 80 22.09 -9.08 -30.63
CA PRO A 80 22.00 -9.23 -32.08
C PRO A 80 23.35 -9.07 -32.79
N MET A 81 24.18 -8.12 -32.33
CA MET A 81 25.51 -7.89 -32.92
C MET A 81 26.43 -9.09 -32.69
N VAL A 82 26.44 -9.64 -31.47
CA VAL A 82 27.21 -10.85 -31.15
C VAL A 82 26.71 -12.06 -31.94
N ARG A 83 25.39 -12.19 -32.16
CA ARG A 83 24.80 -13.24 -33.02
C ARG A 83 25.25 -13.08 -34.48
N LYS A 84 25.21 -11.85 -35.03
CA LYS A 84 25.65 -11.56 -36.41
C LYS A 84 27.15 -11.81 -36.61
N HIS A 85 28.00 -11.35 -35.69
CA HIS A 85 29.44 -11.64 -35.74
C HIS A 85 29.71 -13.15 -35.68
N ARG A 86 28.90 -13.90 -34.93
CA ARG A 86 28.96 -15.36 -34.92
C ARG A 86 28.58 -15.97 -36.26
N GLU A 87 27.47 -15.56 -36.87
CA GLU A 87 27.03 -16.08 -38.18
C GLU A 87 28.12 -15.88 -39.24
N LEU A 88 28.70 -14.67 -39.31
CA LEU A 88 29.80 -14.36 -40.21
C LEU A 88 31.05 -15.23 -39.96
N LEU A 89 31.33 -15.59 -38.70
CA LEU A 89 32.43 -16.47 -38.32
C LEU A 89 32.17 -17.95 -38.64
N VAL A 90 30.91 -18.37 -38.66
CA VAL A 90 30.50 -19.71 -39.10
C VAL A 90 30.64 -19.80 -40.61
N ASP A 91 30.15 -18.80 -41.33
CA ASP A 91 30.16 -18.73 -42.80
C ASP A 91 31.58 -18.62 -43.38
N SER A 92 32.48 -17.92 -42.69
CA SER A 92 33.88 -17.79 -43.11
C SER A 92 34.74 -19.03 -42.86
N GLY A 93 34.19 -20.07 -42.23
CA GLY A 93 34.92 -21.30 -41.90
C GLY A 93 36.02 -21.12 -40.85
N GLY A 94 36.17 -19.92 -40.26
CA GLY A 94 37.18 -19.60 -39.23
C GLY A 94 36.95 -20.33 -37.89
N MET A 95 35.85 -21.08 -37.76
CA MET A 95 35.53 -21.87 -36.58
C MET A 95 35.96 -23.35 -36.72
N VAL A 96 37.21 -23.61 -37.12
CA VAL A 96 37.70 -24.97 -37.44
C VAL A 96 37.79 -25.93 -36.23
N ASN A 97 37.64 -25.49 -34.98
CA ASN A 97 37.43 -26.48 -33.91
C ASN A 97 36.80 -25.96 -32.61
N LEU A 98 36.02 -26.86 -32.00
CA LEU A 98 35.68 -27.00 -30.58
C LEU A 98 34.30 -26.52 -30.09
N ASP A 99 33.53 -27.53 -29.66
CA ASP A 99 32.16 -27.66 -29.14
C ASP A 99 31.01 -27.49 -30.17
N PRO A 100 30.05 -28.43 -30.22
CA PRO A 100 28.88 -28.35 -31.09
C PRO A 100 28.09 -27.05 -30.88
N ASP A 101 27.56 -26.49 -31.96
CA ASP A 101 26.81 -25.23 -31.94
C ASP A 101 25.66 -25.21 -30.93
N TRP A 102 24.99 -26.34 -30.74
CA TRP A 102 23.88 -26.49 -29.78
C TRP A 102 24.27 -26.15 -28.33
N LYS A 103 25.53 -26.39 -27.92
CA LYS A 103 25.99 -26.12 -26.55
C LYS A 103 26.26 -24.63 -26.31
N LYS A 104 26.49 -23.87 -27.38
CA LYS A 104 26.70 -22.43 -27.36
C LYS A 104 25.38 -21.68 -27.51
N GLU A 105 24.47 -22.19 -28.33
CA GLU A 105 23.09 -21.72 -28.47
C GLU A 105 22.32 -21.85 -27.15
N LYS A 106 22.46 -23.00 -26.47
CA LYS A 106 21.94 -23.22 -25.13
C LYS A 106 22.41 -22.18 -24.09
N LEU A 107 23.59 -21.59 -24.26
CA LEU A 107 24.05 -20.52 -23.37
C LEU A 107 23.29 -19.21 -23.59
N PHE A 108 22.93 -18.89 -24.84
CA PHE A 108 22.13 -17.71 -25.14
C PHE A 108 20.69 -17.89 -24.64
N GLU A 109 20.11 -19.06 -24.91
CA GLU A 109 18.80 -19.46 -24.38
C GLU A 109 18.80 -19.40 -22.85
N GLU A 110 19.78 -20.00 -22.17
CA GLU A 110 19.85 -19.95 -20.70
C GLU A 110 20.04 -18.51 -20.15
N LEU A 111 20.70 -17.61 -20.87
CA LEU A 111 20.83 -16.21 -20.47
C LEU A 111 19.54 -15.42 -20.70
N GLU A 112 18.82 -15.69 -21.79
CA GLU A 112 17.52 -15.10 -22.10
C GLU A 112 16.42 -15.62 -21.16
N ASP A 113 16.43 -16.91 -20.82
CA ASP A 113 15.52 -17.54 -19.86
C ASP A 113 15.69 -16.93 -18.46
N ILE A 114 16.93 -16.81 -17.97
CA ILE A 114 17.21 -16.18 -16.67
C ILE A 114 16.70 -14.74 -16.65
N GLU A 115 16.87 -14.02 -17.76
CA GLU A 115 16.43 -12.64 -17.88
C GLU A 115 14.90 -12.55 -17.92
N GLY A 116 14.24 -13.41 -18.69
CA GLY A 116 12.79 -13.53 -18.75
C GLY A 116 12.20 -13.88 -17.39
N GLU A 117 12.81 -14.81 -16.65
CA GLU A 117 12.42 -15.15 -15.28
C GLU A 117 12.55 -13.93 -14.35
N ILE A 118 13.64 -13.17 -14.43
CA ILE A 118 13.85 -11.96 -13.62
C ILE A 118 12.82 -10.85 -13.95
N GLU A 119 12.43 -10.71 -15.20
CA GLU A 119 11.48 -9.66 -15.63
C GLU A 119 10.01 -10.00 -15.38
N THR A 120 9.63 -11.27 -15.58
CA THR A 120 8.22 -11.68 -15.61
C THR A 120 7.75 -12.29 -14.29
N SER A 121 8.65 -12.88 -13.51
CA SER A 121 8.26 -13.55 -12.27
C SER A 121 8.35 -12.58 -11.09
N ALA A 122 7.25 -12.49 -10.33
CA ALA A 122 7.21 -11.78 -9.05
C ALA A 122 7.98 -12.57 -7.96
N LEU A 123 9.30 -12.69 -8.15
CA LEU A 123 10.20 -13.50 -7.32
C LEU A 123 10.52 -12.80 -6.00
N ASP A 124 10.74 -13.60 -4.95
CA ASP A 124 11.35 -13.11 -3.71
C ASP A 124 12.82 -12.74 -3.96
N HIS A 125 13.35 -11.76 -3.21
CA HIS A 125 14.73 -11.29 -3.28
C HIS A 125 15.77 -12.43 -3.16
N LYS A 126 15.42 -13.50 -2.43
CA LYS A 126 16.27 -14.71 -2.31
C LYS A 126 16.32 -15.53 -3.59
N ALA A 127 15.20 -15.64 -4.32
CA ALA A 127 15.13 -16.36 -5.57
C ALA A 127 15.83 -15.58 -6.68
N GLU A 128 15.64 -14.26 -6.75
CA GLU A 128 16.38 -13.38 -7.67
C GLU A 128 17.90 -13.49 -7.46
N LYS A 129 18.37 -13.54 -6.21
CA LYS A 129 19.80 -13.71 -5.92
C LYS A 129 20.36 -15.03 -6.49
N LYS A 130 19.60 -16.13 -6.44
CA LYS A 130 20.01 -17.42 -7.02
C LYS A 130 20.14 -17.33 -8.55
N LEU A 131 19.22 -16.63 -9.21
CA LEU A 131 19.27 -16.40 -10.66
C LEU A 131 20.48 -15.56 -11.06
N LEU A 132 20.79 -14.50 -10.32
CA LEU A 132 22.01 -13.71 -10.53
C LEU A 132 23.29 -14.52 -10.30
N ASP A 133 23.29 -15.46 -9.34
CA ASP A 133 24.44 -16.36 -9.14
C ASP A 133 24.57 -17.38 -10.29
N ARG A 134 23.45 -17.85 -10.85
CA ARG A 134 23.45 -18.70 -12.05
C ARG A 134 24.00 -17.93 -13.26
N ARG A 135 23.50 -16.71 -13.52
CA ARG A 135 23.98 -15.84 -14.61
C ARG A 135 25.47 -15.56 -14.49
N LYS A 136 25.95 -15.19 -13.30
CA LYS A 136 27.37 -14.94 -13.03
C LYS A 136 28.24 -16.15 -13.37
N LYS A 137 27.83 -17.36 -12.95
CA LYS A 137 28.55 -18.60 -13.28
C LYS A 137 28.60 -18.88 -14.79
N LEU A 138 27.52 -18.58 -15.52
CA LEU A 138 27.47 -18.73 -16.98
C LEU A 138 28.43 -17.74 -17.67
N ILE A 139 28.45 -16.49 -17.22
CA ILE A 139 29.36 -15.45 -17.72
C ILE A 139 30.82 -15.84 -17.45
N GLU A 140 31.16 -16.31 -16.25
CA GLU A 140 32.53 -16.73 -15.90
C GLU A 140 33.02 -17.92 -16.75
N LYS A 141 32.14 -18.90 -17.00
CA LYS A 141 32.46 -20.03 -17.90
C LYS A 141 32.75 -19.54 -19.31
N ASN A 142 31.93 -18.61 -19.82
CA ASN A 142 32.10 -18.04 -21.15
C ASN A 142 33.41 -17.23 -21.27
N GLU A 143 33.75 -16.40 -20.28
CA GLU A 143 35.00 -15.62 -20.31
C GLU A 143 36.26 -16.48 -20.27
N LYS A 144 36.28 -17.55 -19.46
CA LYS A 144 37.40 -18.51 -19.45
C LYS A 144 37.62 -19.12 -20.83
N TRP A 145 36.53 -19.42 -21.52
CA TRP A 145 36.56 -19.94 -22.88
C TRP A 145 37.05 -18.92 -23.91
N LEU A 146 36.57 -17.67 -23.86
CA LEU A 146 37.04 -16.60 -24.77
C LEU A 146 38.53 -16.29 -24.59
N LYS A 147 39.03 -16.29 -23.35
CA LYS A 147 40.45 -16.06 -23.05
C LYS A 147 41.35 -17.13 -23.68
N LEU A 148 40.94 -18.40 -23.60
CA LEU A 148 41.67 -19.51 -24.22
C LEU A 148 41.72 -19.35 -25.75
N ARG A 149 40.60 -18.93 -26.37
CA ARG A 149 40.50 -18.76 -27.83
C ARG A 149 41.20 -17.53 -28.39
N ARG A 150 41.28 -16.42 -27.64
CA ARG A 150 42.00 -15.21 -28.08
C ARG A 150 43.47 -15.48 -28.37
N GLN A 151 44.06 -16.42 -27.64
CA GLN A 151 45.46 -16.82 -27.84
C GLN A 151 45.65 -17.68 -29.10
N THR A 152 44.58 -18.28 -29.63
CA THR A 152 44.63 -19.23 -30.75
C THR A 152 44.24 -18.60 -32.08
N ASN A 153 43.30 -17.65 -32.12
CA ASN A 153 42.75 -17.10 -33.36
C ASN A 153 42.57 -15.57 -33.34
N PRO A 154 43.43 -14.79 -34.05
CA PRO A 154 43.34 -13.33 -34.10
C PRO A 154 42.18 -12.80 -34.96
N GLU A 155 41.67 -13.56 -35.93
CA GLU A 155 40.50 -13.19 -36.78
C GLU A 155 39.19 -13.07 -35.99
N MET A 156 39.15 -13.57 -34.75
CA MET A 156 37.99 -13.50 -33.86
C MET A 156 37.97 -12.27 -32.94
N ALA A 157 38.86 -11.29 -33.14
CA ALA A 157 39.00 -10.14 -32.24
C ALA A 157 37.69 -9.35 -32.04
N GLU A 158 36.96 -9.04 -33.12
CA GLU A 158 35.71 -8.26 -33.06
C GLU A 158 34.58 -9.00 -32.31
N TYR A 159 34.48 -10.32 -32.50
CA TYR A 159 33.52 -11.16 -31.76
C TYR A 159 33.90 -11.25 -30.26
N ILE A 160 35.19 -11.39 -29.96
CA ILE A 160 35.67 -11.46 -28.58
C ILE A 160 35.46 -10.12 -27.87
N ASP A 161 35.71 -9.00 -28.55
CA ASP A 161 35.58 -7.67 -27.97
C ASP A 161 34.11 -7.27 -27.75
N SER A 162 33.23 -7.51 -28.72
CA SER A 162 31.76 -7.34 -28.54
C SER A 162 31.21 -8.21 -27.41
N ARG A 163 31.69 -9.45 -27.30
CA ARG A 163 31.31 -10.38 -26.21
C ARG A 163 31.85 -9.95 -24.85
N ARG A 164 33.07 -9.39 -24.80
CA ARG A 164 33.67 -8.85 -23.57
C ARG A 164 32.89 -7.63 -23.09
N SER A 165 32.54 -6.72 -23.99
CA SER A 165 31.68 -5.57 -23.69
C SER A 165 30.34 -6.04 -23.12
N MET A 166 29.68 -6.99 -23.77
CA MET A 166 28.42 -7.55 -23.28
C MET A 166 28.56 -8.19 -21.88
N SER A 167 29.63 -8.95 -21.62
CA SER A 167 29.94 -9.50 -20.30
C SER A 167 30.12 -8.40 -19.24
N THR A 168 30.78 -7.29 -19.59
CA THR A 168 30.96 -6.17 -18.66
C THR A 168 29.64 -5.48 -18.31
N HIS A 169 28.74 -5.29 -19.28
CA HIS A 169 27.41 -4.72 -19.02
C HIS A 169 26.59 -5.65 -18.11
N PHE A 170 26.58 -6.96 -18.36
CA PHE A 170 25.90 -7.91 -17.46
C PHE A 170 26.49 -7.95 -16.05
N LYS A 171 27.81 -7.88 -15.90
CA LYS A 171 28.44 -7.80 -14.56
C LYS A 171 28.06 -6.53 -13.82
N THR A 172 27.98 -5.40 -14.52
CA THR A 172 27.55 -4.13 -13.95
C THR A 172 26.07 -4.20 -13.53
N ALA A 173 25.21 -4.73 -14.40
CA ALA A 173 23.80 -4.97 -14.09
C ALA A 173 23.62 -5.88 -12.87
N ASP A 174 24.29 -7.03 -12.84
CA ASP A 174 24.22 -7.99 -11.74
C ASP A 174 24.74 -7.39 -10.42
N LYS A 175 25.79 -6.56 -10.47
CA LYS A 175 26.31 -5.86 -9.30
C LYS A 175 25.28 -4.85 -8.77
N SER A 176 24.76 -3.98 -9.63
CA SER A 176 23.72 -3.02 -9.27
C SER A 176 22.46 -3.70 -8.75
N HIS A 177 22.06 -4.83 -9.34
CA HIS A 177 20.92 -5.63 -8.89
C HIS A 177 21.16 -6.23 -7.50
N ARG A 178 22.34 -6.79 -7.23
CA ARG A 178 22.69 -7.30 -5.89
C ARG A 178 22.72 -6.21 -4.83
N GLU A 179 23.27 -5.05 -5.16
CA GLU A 179 23.29 -3.89 -4.27
C GLU A 179 21.88 -3.36 -4.03
N MET A 180 21.03 -3.33 -5.07
CA MET A 180 19.62 -2.98 -4.98
C MET A 180 18.89 -3.92 -4.03
N LEU A 181 19.06 -5.24 -4.15
CA LEU A 181 18.42 -6.21 -3.25
C LEU A 181 18.79 -5.97 -1.78
N LYS A 182 20.07 -5.71 -1.49
CA LYS A 182 20.51 -5.35 -0.13
C LYS A 182 19.92 -4.04 0.35
N ALA A 183 19.77 -3.05 -0.54
CA ALA A 183 19.17 -1.77 -0.21
C ALA A 183 17.66 -1.91 0.06
N VAL A 184 16.95 -2.74 -0.70
CA VAL A 184 15.53 -3.05 -0.49
C VAL A 184 15.33 -3.80 0.84
N GLU A 185 16.16 -4.81 1.13
CA GLU A 185 16.14 -5.55 2.40
C GLU A 185 16.33 -4.61 3.61
N LYS A 186 17.18 -3.59 3.48
CA LYS A 186 17.36 -2.54 4.51
C LYS A 186 16.22 -1.51 4.55
N ALA A 187 15.57 -1.25 3.42
CA ALA A 187 14.48 -0.28 3.31
C ALA A 187 13.16 -0.83 3.86
N GLN A 188 12.92 -2.14 3.78
CA GLN A 188 11.70 -2.78 4.26
C GLN A 188 11.38 -2.47 5.74
N PRO A 189 12.28 -2.70 6.72
CA PRO A 189 11.98 -2.36 8.11
C PRO A 189 11.80 -0.86 8.34
N LEU A 190 12.42 0.00 7.51
CA LEU A 190 12.19 1.46 7.57
C LEU A 190 10.78 1.83 7.08
N HIS A 191 10.27 1.12 6.07
CA HIS A 191 8.90 1.26 5.59
C HIS A 191 7.90 0.86 6.68
N ASP A 192 8.08 -0.32 7.27
CA ASP A 192 7.19 -0.84 8.31
C ASP A 192 7.14 0.12 9.51
N LYS A 193 8.31 0.61 9.94
CA LYS A 193 8.42 1.62 11.01
C LYS A 193 7.73 2.93 10.65
N LYS A 194 7.89 3.41 9.41
CA LYS A 194 7.22 4.63 8.93
C LYS A 194 5.69 4.43 8.96
N VAL A 195 5.19 3.31 8.45
CA VAL A 195 3.75 3.02 8.41
C VAL A 195 3.16 2.94 9.81
N ALA A 196 3.83 2.26 10.74
CA ALA A 196 3.41 2.19 12.14
C ALA A 196 3.31 3.59 12.78
N LEU A 197 4.37 4.39 12.71
CA LEU A 197 4.39 5.74 13.28
C LEU A 197 3.37 6.69 12.62
N GLN A 198 3.14 6.56 11.31
CA GLN A 198 2.09 7.31 10.61
C GLN A 198 0.69 6.88 11.04
N GLY A 199 0.49 5.59 11.32
CA GLY A 199 -0.75 5.06 11.87
C GLY A 199 -1.04 5.62 13.26
N GLU A 200 -0.06 5.59 14.15
CA GLU A 200 -0.14 6.17 15.50
C GLU A 200 -0.48 7.67 15.45
N LEU A 201 0.25 8.46 14.66
CA LEU A 201 -0.01 9.89 14.52
C LEU A 201 -1.42 10.18 13.97
N ARG A 202 -1.89 9.36 13.01
CA ARG A 202 -3.24 9.50 12.46
C ARG A 202 -4.29 9.20 13.54
N GLU A 203 -4.05 8.22 14.39
CA GLU A 203 -4.96 7.87 15.48
C GLU A 203 -5.03 8.98 16.53
N VAL A 204 -3.87 9.52 16.96
CA VAL A 204 -3.81 10.68 17.89
C VAL A 204 -4.61 11.86 17.32
N ARG A 205 -4.43 12.18 16.03
CA ARG A 205 -5.19 13.25 15.36
C ARG A 205 -6.69 12.98 15.33
N ARG A 206 -7.10 11.76 15.02
CA ARG A 206 -8.53 11.36 15.02
C ARG A 206 -9.14 11.50 16.41
N GLN A 207 -8.42 11.06 17.45
CA GLN A 207 -8.88 11.18 18.83
C GLN A 207 -8.98 12.65 19.24
N MET A 208 -8.02 13.48 18.82
CA MET A 208 -8.06 14.93 19.06
C MET A 208 -9.25 15.58 18.35
N ASP A 209 -9.47 15.29 17.07
CA ASP A 209 -10.60 15.82 16.30
C ASP A 209 -11.93 15.40 16.94
N ARG A 210 -12.03 14.14 17.37
CA ARG A 210 -13.21 13.64 18.08
C ARG A 210 -13.41 14.32 19.43
N ALA A 211 -12.34 14.56 20.19
CA ALA A 211 -12.43 15.28 21.46
C ALA A 211 -12.86 16.74 21.25
N LYS A 212 -12.37 17.41 20.21
CA LYS A 212 -12.78 18.76 19.79
C LYS A 212 -14.26 18.79 19.39
N GLU A 213 -14.72 17.81 18.61
CA GLU A 213 -16.13 17.65 18.24
C GLU A 213 -17.03 17.37 19.46
N LEU A 214 -16.58 16.52 20.39
CA LEU A 214 -17.32 16.25 21.62
C LEU A 214 -17.42 17.50 22.50
N LEU A 215 -16.38 18.33 22.53
CA LEU A 215 -16.38 19.57 23.28
C LEU A 215 -17.42 20.56 22.72
N THR A 216 -17.44 20.76 21.39
CA THR A 216 -18.43 21.65 20.74
C THR A 216 -19.87 21.14 20.91
N GLN A 217 -20.08 19.82 20.85
CA GLN A 217 -21.38 19.20 21.11
C GLN A 217 -21.81 19.28 22.58
N SER A 218 -20.87 19.37 23.52
CA SER A 218 -21.18 19.36 24.95
C SER A 218 -21.99 20.58 25.36
N ASP A 219 -21.69 21.78 24.83
CA ASP A 219 -22.46 23.00 25.13
C ASP A 219 -23.92 22.93 24.67
N GLN A 220 -24.12 22.39 23.46
CA GLN A 220 -25.47 22.18 22.91
C GLN A 220 -26.23 21.12 23.72
N ALA A 221 -25.56 20.03 24.09
CA ALA A 221 -26.16 18.97 24.89
C ALA A 221 -26.52 19.45 26.32
N ILE A 222 -25.64 20.22 26.96
CA ILE A 222 -25.89 20.82 28.28
C ILE A 222 -27.11 21.74 28.20
N SER A 223 -27.12 22.67 27.24
CA SER A 223 -28.26 23.57 27.02
C SER A 223 -29.57 22.82 26.76
N HIS A 224 -29.53 21.74 25.95
CA HIS A 224 -30.69 20.91 25.69
C HIS A 224 -31.24 20.27 26.98
N TRP A 225 -30.40 19.64 27.79
CA TRP A 225 -30.84 18.95 29.01
C TRP A 225 -31.24 19.93 30.13
N GLU A 226 -30.57 21.06 30.27
CA GLU A 226 -30.97 22.12 31.21
C GLU A 226 -32.35 22.68 30.86
N ARG A 227 -32.65 22.83 29.57
CA ARG A 227 -33.98 23.24 29.10
C ARG A 227 -35.04 22.19 29.42
N ARG A 228 -34.75 20.89 29.19
CA ARG A 228 -35.69 19.80 29.50
C ARG A 228 -35.99 19.67 30.99
N LEU A 229 -35.00 19.92 31.86
CA LEU A 229 -35.22 19.92 33.31
C LEU A 229 -36.08 21.11 33.77
N LYS A 230 -36.02 22.26 33.07
CA LYS A 230 -36.81 23.46 33.42
C LYS A 230 -38.22 23.46 32.82
N GLU A 231 -38.32 23.14 31.53
CA GLU A 231 -39.55 23.27 30.74
C GLU A 231 -40.31 21.94 30.60
N GLY A 232 -39.70 20.82 31.02
CA GLY A 232 -40.28 19.49 30.99
C GLY A 232 -39.85 18.63 29.80
N PHE A 233 -40.36 17.40 29.76
CA PHE A 233 -39.98 16.37 28.77
C PHE A 233 -40.94 16.22 27.59
N GLY A 234 -42.02 17.03 27.58
CA GLY A 234 -43.02 17.06 26.52
C GLY A 234 -42.57 17.78 25.25
N GLU A 235 -43.52 18.06 24.37
CA GLU A 235 -43.28 18.80 23.14
C GLU A 235 -43.02 20.29 23.46
N LEU A 236 -41.84 20.79 23.07
CA LEU A 236 -41.37 22.15 23.39
C LEU A 236 -41.10 23.01 22.14
N GLY A 237 -41.64 22.59 20.99
CA GLY A 237 -41.53 23.28 19.71
C GLY A 237 -40.45 22.73 18.78
N GLN A 238 -40.09 23.51 17.75
CA GLN A 238 -39.24 23.08 16.64
C GLN A 238 -37.85 22.64 17.13
N GLY A 239 -37.49 21.38 16.88
CA GLY A 239 -36.24 20.77 17.33
C GLY A 239 -36.29 20.10 18.71
N PHE A 240 -37.41 20.18 19.44
CA PHE A 240 -37.58 19.59 20.77
C PHE A 240 -38.82 18.67 20.85
N PRO A 241 -38.76 17.45 20.30
CA PRO A 241 -39.87 16.49 20.31
C PRO A 241 -40.21 15.98 21.72
N ASP A 242 -41.41 15.46 21.91
CA ASP A 242 -41.83 14.78 23.16
C ASP A 242 -41.00 13.50 23.37
N LEU A 243 -40.16 13.50 24.40
CA LEU A 243 -39.28 12.38 24.74
C LEU A 243 -40.05 11.23 25.43
N LEU A 244 -41.20 11.53 26.03
CA LEU A 244 -42.05 10.57 26.73
C LEU A 244 -43.14 9.97 25.84
N ALA A 245 -43.29 10.43 24.59
CA ALA A 245 -44.32 9.95 23.65
C ALA A 245 -44.30 8.42 23.48
N SER A 246 -43.11 7.81 23.44
CA SER A 246 -43.00 6.34 23.33
C SER A 246 -43.40 5.62 24.62
N ARG A 247 -43.15 6.22 25.78
CA ARG A 247 -43.59 5.69 27.08
C ARG A 247 -45.11 5.77 27.21
N LYS A 248 -45.69 6.94 26.92
CA LYS A 248 -47.15 7.17 26.91
C LYS A 248 -47.87 6.16 26.01
N ARG A 249 -47.35 5.95 24.78
CA ARG A 249 -47.89 4.95 23.84
C ARG A 249 -47.92 3.54 24.42
N VAL A 250 -46.89 3.13 25.16
CA VAL A 250 -46.82 1.79 25.77
C VAL A 250 -47.74 1.70 27.00
N GLU A 251 -47.81 2.75 27.81
CA GLU A 251 -48.75 2.83 28.94
C GLU A 251 -50.22 2.77 28.48
N GLU A 252 -50.54 3.35 27.32
CA GLU A 252 -51.85 3.27 26.65
C GLU A 252 -52.15 1.89 26.01
N GLY A 253 -51.25 0.90 26.17
CA GLY A 253 -51.40 -0.45 25.63
C GLY A 253 -50.92 -0.62 24.18
N GLY A 254 -50.26 0.39 23.61
CA GLY A 254 -49.67 0.34 22.28
C GLY A 254 -48.36 -0.44 22.19
N ALA A 255 -47.95 -0.80 20.97
CA ALA A 255 -46.71 -1.54 20.73
C ALA A 255 -45.45 -0.69 21.03
N SER A 256 -44.45 -1.30 21.65
CA SER A 256 -43.17 -0.65 21.92
C SER A 256 -42.37 -0.40 20.63
N SER A 257 -41.55 0.64 20.61
CA SER A 257 -40.66 0.96 19.48
C SER A 257 -39.61 -0.11 19.21
N PHE A 258 -39.33 -0.99 20.19
CA PHE A 258 -38.40 -2.10 20.08
C PHE A 258 -39.08 -3.41 19.64
N ALA A 259 -40.41 -3.49 19.70
CA ALA A 259 -41.14 -4.64 19.19
C ALA A 259 -40.92 -4.71 17.67
N ARG A 260 -40.13 -5.70 17.22
CA ARG A 260 -39.99 -5.98 15.80
C ARG A 260 -41.39 -6.25 15.25
N SER A 261 -41.86 -5.35 14.39
CA SER A 261 -43.08 -5.59 13.60
C SER A 261 -42.89 -6.92 12.87
N ASN A 262 -43.67 -7.93 13.27
CA ASN A 262 -43.76 -9.22 12.57
C ASN A 262 -44.50 -9.08 11.23
N GLN A 263 -44.75 -7.86 10.73
CA GLN A 263 -45.32 -7.68 9.42
C GLN A 263 -44.27 -7.94 8.34
N PRO A 264 -44.52 -8.88 7.41
CA PRO A 264 -43.61 -9.12 6.30
C PRO A 264 -43.51 -7.82 5.48
N LYS A 265 -42.29 -7.26 5.39
CA LYS A 265 -42.01 -6.09 4.56
C LYS A 265 -42.44 -6.41 3.12
N LYS A 266 -43.54 -5.82 2.65
CA LYS A 266 -43.90 -5.83 1.23
C LYS A 266 -42.77 -5.14 0.46
N ASN A 267 -41.99 -5.93 -0.26
CA ASN A 267 -40.96 -5.45 -1.19
C ASN A 267 -41.62 -4.49 -2.21
N LYS A 268 -41.46 -3.18 -2.02
CA LYS A 268 -41.66 -2.21 -3.09
C LYS A 268 -40.59 -2.49 -4.14
N ARG A 269 -40.94 -3.31 -5.14
CA ARG A 269 -40.14 -3.50 -6.35
C ARG A 269 -39.90 -2.12 -6.96
N ARG A 270 -38.62 -1.72 -7.00
CA ARG A 270 -38.14 -0.62 -7.83
C ARG A 270 -38.64 -0.84 -9.24
N THR A 271 -39.48 0.07 -9.74
CA THR A 271 -39.89 0.11 -11.13
C THR A 271 -38.64 0.27 -11.99
N SER A 272 -38.46 -0.68 -12.89
CA SER A 272 -37.40 -0.73 -13.89
C SER A 272 -37.44 0.50 -14.79
N ARG A 273 -36.29 1.17 -14.93
CA ARG A 273 -36.04 2.16 -15.98
C ARG A 273 -36.27 1.52 -17.35
N LEU A 274 -37.13 2.13 -18.16
CA LEU A 274 -37.32 1.79 -19.57
C LEU A 274 -36.03 2.12 -20.37
N PRO A 275 -35.66 1.31 -21.38
CA PRO A 275 -34.52 1.59 -22.24
C PRO A 275 -34.87 2.69 -23.26
N ASN A 276 -34.00 3.69 -23.36
CA ASN A 276 -34.16 4.79 -24.31
C ASN A 276 -33.95 4.30 -25.75
N LYS A 277 -34.90 4.62 -26.63
CA LYS A 277 -34.96 4.20 -28.03
C LYS A 277 -33.95 5.03 -28.85
N LYS A 278 -33.19 4.36 -29.71
CA LYS A 278 -32.39 4.97 -30.78
C LYS A 278 -33.29 5.79 -31.71
N GLY A 279 -32.89 7.02 -32.01
CA GLY A 279 -33.42 7.84 -33.09
C GLY A 279 -32.32 8.79 -33.53
N GLY A 280 -31.73 8.53 -34.69
CA GLY A 280 -30.70 9.35 -35.32
C GLY A 280 -30.88 9.20 -36.82
N GLU A 281 -31.75 10.03 -37.38
CA GLU A 281 -31.86 10.35 -38.80
C GLU A 281 -31.92 11.89 -38.89
N GLU A 282 -31.00 12.41 -39.71
CA GLU A 282 -31.10 13.61 -40.57
C GLU A 282 -31.41 14.98 -39.94
N GLU A 283 -30.39 15.84 -39.81
CA GLU A 283 -29.95 16.88 -40.79
C GLU A 283 -28.60 17.48 -40.36
#